data_AF-A0A529LZW5-F1
#
_entry.id   AF-A0A529LZW5-F1
#
_cell.length_a   1.000
_cell.length_b   1.000
_cell.length_c   1.000
_cell.angle_alpha   90.00
_cell.angle_beta   90.00
_cell.angle_gamma   90.00
#
_symmetry.space_group_name_H-M   'P 1'
#
loop_
_entity.id
_entity.type
_entity.pdbx_description
1 polymer ?
#
loop_
_entity_poly.entity_id
_entity_poly.type
_entity_poly.pdbx_seq_one_letter_code
_entity_poly.pdbx_strand_id
1 'polypeptide(L)'
;MAQSSSPISAVAERYAGSLFELALQDNSVAKVEADLTSFEVMLNGSDDLKRLIDSPVFSSEDQAKAIAAIADKAGITGLVGNFLRVVARN
;
A
#
# COMPACT_ATOMS: atom_id res chain seq x y z
N MET A 1 -21.81 -8.87 -18.54
CA MET A 1 -20.92 -9.42 -17.49
C MET A 1 -21.08 -8.51 -16.28
N ALA A 2 -21.66 -8.99 -15.19
CA ALA A 2 -21.89 -8.17 -14.00
C ALA A 2 -20.59 -8.08 -13.20
N GLN A 3 -19.96 -6.89 -13.18
CA GLN A 3 -18.89 -6.58 -12.25
C GLN A 3 -19.52 -6.44 -10.87
N SER A 4 -19.41 -7.46 -10.03
CA SER A 4 -19.66 -7.35 -8.60
C SER A 4 -18.52 -6.52 -7.99
N SER A 5 -18.60 -5.20 -8.08
CA SER A 5 -17.69 -4.29 -7.39
C SER A 5 -17.97 -4.38 -5.88
N SER A 6 -17.22 -5.23 -5.18
CA SER A 6 -17.18 -5.21 -3.72
C SER A 6 -16.80 -3.80 -3.25
N PRO A 7 -17.36 -3.26 -2.15
CA PRO A 7 -16.97 -1.96 -1.60
C PRO A 7 -15.45 -1.78 -1.43
N ILE A 8 -14.75 -2.89 -1.13
CA ILE A 8 -13.28 -2.93 -1.02
C ILE A 8 -12.61 -2.58 -2.35
N SER A 9 -13.16 -3.05 -3.48
CA SER A 9 -12.63 -2.77 -4.82
C SER A 9 -12.76 -1.29 -5.18
N ALA A 10 -13.87 -0.64 -4.81
CA ALA A 10 -14.09 0.77 -5.11
C ALA A 10 -13.13 1.70 -4.34
N VAL A 11 -12.83 1.36 -3.07
CA VAL A 11 -11.86 2.11 -2.26
C VAL A 11 -10.45 1.91 -2.82
N ALA A 12 -10.09 0.67 -3.17
CA ALA A 12 -8.79 0.37 -3.78
C ALA A 12 -8.59 1.11 -5.12
N GLU A 13 -9.59 1.12 -5.99
CA GLU A 13 -9.55 1.85 -7.27
C GLU A 13 -9.33 3.35 -7.08
N ARG A 14 -10.01 3.97 -6.11
CA ARG A 14 -9.83 5.40 -5.80
C ARG A 14 -8.40 5.70 -5.34
N TYR A 15 -7.87 4.91 -4.42
CA TYR A 15 -6.50 5.07 -3.91
C TYR A 15 -5.45 4.85 -5.00
N ALA A 16 -5.62 3.81 -5.83
CA ALA A 16 -4.73 3.54 -6.95
C ALA A 16 -4.77 4.67 -7.99
N GLY A 17 -5.97 5.16 -8.34
CA GLY A 17 -6.16 6.29 -9.25
C GLY A 17 -5.46 7.55 -8.75
N SER A 18 -5.66 7.94 -7.49
CA SER A 18 -4.99 9.11 -6.90
C SER A 18 -3.48 8.98 -6.86
N LEU A 19 -2.93 7.80 -6.52
CA LEU A 19 -1.49 7.58 -6.55
C LEU A 19 -0.92 7.69 -7.97
N PHE A 20 -1.62 7.10 -8.95
CA PHE A 20 -1.19 7.13 -10.35
C PHE A 20 -1.22 8.55 -10.93
N GLU A 21 -2.27 9.33 -10.64
CA GLU A 21 -2.36 10.73 -11.05
C GLU A 21 -1.22 11.57 -10.49
N LEU A 22 -0.89 11.42 -9.20
CA LEU A 22 0.26 12.09 -8.58
C LEU A 22 1.58 11.64 -9.22
N ALA A 23 1.74 10.35 -9.48
CA ALA A 23 2.93 9.80 -10.13
C ALA A 23 3.13 10.32 -11.56
N LEU A 24 2.03 10.54 -12.30
CA LEU A 24 2.06 11.16 -13.62
C LEU A 24 2.50 12.62 -13.55
N GLN A 25 1.93 13.39 -12.61
CA GLN A 25 2.27 14.80 -12.39
C GLN A 25 3.74 14.99 -12.02
N ASP A 26 4.28 14.10 -11.20
CA ASP A 26 5.68 14.12 -10.76
C ASP A 26 6.64 13.43 -11.74
N ASN A 27 6.14 12.92 -12.88
CA ASN A 27 6.90 12.13 -13.85
C ASN A 27 7.68 10.97 -13.20
N SER A 28 7.07 10.33 -12.20
CA SER A 28 7.69 9.32 -11.33
C SER A 28 7.02 7.94 -11.42
N VAL A 29 6.22 7.68 -12.46
CA VAL A 29 5.46 6.42 -12.63
C VAL A 29 6.36 5.18 -12.50
N ALA A 30 7.49 5.14 -13.20
CA ALA A 30 8.41 3.99 -13.15
C ALA A 30 8.99 3.76 -11.73
N LYS A 31 9.24 4.84 -10.97
CA LYS A 31 9.67 4.73 -9.58
C LYS A 31 8.56 4.17 -8.69
N VAL A 32 7.34 4.68 -8.86
CA VAL A 32 6.17 4.23 -8.10
C VAL A 32 5.89 2.75 -8.37
N GLU A 33 5.96 2.32 -9.63
CA GLU A 33 5.84 0.91 -10.01
C GLU A 33 6.90 0.05 -9.31
N ALA A 34 8.19 0.42 -9.41
CA ALA A 34 9.27 -0.32 -8.78
C ALA A 34 9.12 -0.42 -7.25
N ASP A 35 8.75 0.68 -6.59
CA ASP A 35 8.55 0.72 -5.14
C ASP A 35 7.36 -0.16 -4.72
N LEU A 36 6.25 -0.15 -5.48
CA LEU A 36 5.09 -1.01 -5.24
C LEU A 36 5.40 -2.49 -5.47
N THR A 37 6.11 -2.83 -6.54
CA THR A 37 6.56 -4.21 -6.80
C THR A 37 7.49 -4.71 -5.70
N SER A 38 8.41 -3.86 -5.23
CA SER A 38 9.27 -4.21 -4.08
C SER A 38 8.44 -4.52 -2.82
N PHE A 39 7.43 -3.70 -2.54
CA PHE A 39 6.52 -3.94 -1.43
C PHE A 39 5.71 -5.22 -1.57
N GLU A 40 5.18 -5.49 -2.77
CA GLU A 40 4.46 -6.73 -3.08
C GLU A 40 5.34 -7.97 -2.87
N VAL A 41 6.61 -7.95 -3.29
CA VAL A 41 7.55 -9.04 -3.05
C VAL A 41 7.77 -9.28 -1.55
N MET A 42 7.93 -8.21 -0.76
CA MET A 42 8.05 -8.33 0.70
C MET A 42 6.79 -8.92 1.34
N LEU A 43 5.61 -8.48 0.90
CA LEU A 43 4.34 -9.00 1.36
C LEU A 43 4.22 -10.49 1.02
N ASN A 44 4.48 -10.86 -0.23
CA ASN A 44 4.37 -12.25 -0.69
C ASN A 44 5.40 -13.19 -0.06
N GLY A 45 6.59 -12.67 0.29
CA GLY A 45 7.66 -13.41 0.93
C GLY A 45 7.59 -13.50 2.46
N SER A 46 6.59 -12.88 3.12
CA SER A 46 6.47 -12.88 4.57
C SER A 46 5.05 -13.16 5.03
N ASP A 47 4.83 -14.37 5.56
CA ASP A 47 3.54 -14.77 6.14
C ASP A 47 3.21 -13.96 7.40
N ASP A 48 4.22 -13.52 8.15
CA ASP A 48 4.03 -12.62 9.29
C ASP A 48 3.53 -11.24 8.86
N LEU A 49 4.02 -10.73 7.72
CA LEU A 49 3.55 -9.45 7.17
C LEU A 49 2.12 -9.56 6.64
N LYS A 50 1.78 -10.66 5.96
CA LYS A 50 0.38 -10.95 5.57
C LYS A 50 -0.53 -11.04 6.79
N ARG A 51 -0.09 -11.76 7.84
CA ARG A 51 -0.84 -11.88 9.08
C ARG A 51 -1.03 -10.52 9.76
N LEU A 52 -0.02 -9.66 9.75
CA LEU A 52 -0.11 -8.32 10.32
C LEU A 52 -1.24 -7.52 9.66
N ILE A 53 -1.38 -7.58 8.32
CA ILE A 53 -2.39 -6.80 7.58
C ILE A 53 -3.79 -7.42 7.67
N ASP A 54 -3.91 -8.75 7.67
CA ASP A 54 -5.21 -9.43 7.61
C ASP A 54 -5.81 -9.68 9.00
N SER A 55 -4.99 -9.69 10.05
CA SER A 55 -5.45 -10.07 11.39
C SER A 55 -6.20 -8.93 12.07
N PRO A 56 -7.44 -9.16 12.54
CA PRO A 56 -8.19 -8.17 13.32
C PRO A 56 -7.68 -8.01 14.77
N VAL A 57 -6.64 -8.77 15.15
CA VAL A 57 -6.05 -8.73 16.50
C VAL A 57 -5.15 -7.52 16.68
N PHE A 58 -4.52 -7.05 15.60
CA PHE A 58 -3.70 -5.84 15.64
C PHE A 58 -4.59 -4.61 15.54
N SER A 59 -4.32 -3.60 16.37
CA SER A 59 -4.98 -2.31 16.20
C SER A 59 -4.55 -1.66 14.89
N SER A 60 -5.41 -0.86 14.28
CA SER A 60 -5.06 -0.11 13.07
C SER A 60 -3.86 0.83 13.29
N GLU A 61 -3.66 1.33 14.52
CA GLU A 61 -2.49 2.14 14.86
C GLU A 61 -1.20 1.31 14.85
N ASP A 62 -1.23 0.09 15.40
CA ASP A 62 -0.08 -0.81 15.38
C ASP A 62 0.24 -1.29 13.96
N GLN A 63 -0.79 -1.60 13.17
CA GLN A 63 -0.64 -1.92 11.74
C GLN A 63 0.01 -0.75 10.99
N ALA A 64 -0.50 0.48 11.17
CA ALA A 64 0.07 1.67 10.55
C ALA A 64 1.54 1.90 10.94
N LYS A 65 1.89 1.76 12.23
CA LYS A 65 3.28 1.89 12.71
C LYS A 65 4.20 0.82 12.14
N ALA A 66 3.72 -0.42 12.06
CA ALA A 66 4.51 -1.52 11.53
C ALA A 66 4.73 -1.38 10.01
N ILE A 67 3.69 -1.05 9.24
CA ILE A 67 3.80 -0.79 7.79
C ILE A 67 4.74 0.39 7.52
N ALA A 68 4.63 1.46 8.31
CA ALA A 68 5.56 2.59 8.27
C ALA A 68 7.02 2.17 8.46
N ALA A 69 7.30 1.39 9.52
CA ALA A 69 8.65 0.94 9.83
C ALA A 69 9.22 0.00 8.75
N ILE A 70 8.38 -0.84 8.16
CA ILE A 70 8.77 -1.73 7.06
C ILE A 70 9.10 -0.92 5.80
N ALA A 71 8.25 0.06 5.43
CA ALA A 71 8.50 0.93 4.30
C ALA A 71 9.82 1.71 4.46
N ASP A 72 10.07 2.28 5.64
CA ASP A 72 11.32 2.99 5.93
C ASP A 72 12.55 2.08 5.82
N LYS A 73 12.46 0.86 6.38
CA LYS A 73 13.55 -0.11 6.31
C LYS A 73 13.81 -0.62 4.89
N ALA A 74 12.77 -0.68 4.06
CA ALA A 74 12.88 -1.04 2.65
C ALA A 74 13.34 0.12 1.76
N GLY A 75 13.51 1.34 2.31
CA GLY A 75 13.84 2.53 1.54
C GLY A 75 12.69 3.03 0.66
N ILE A 76 11.45 2.60 0.93
CA ILE A 76 10.26 3.02 0.21
C ILE A 76 9.81 4.38 0.79
N THR A 77 10.23 5.45 0.12
CA THR A 77 9.96 6.83 0.50
C THR A 77 9.13 7.56 -0.55
N GLY A 78 8.83 8.85 -0.35
CA GLY A 78 8.11 9.65 -1.33
C GLY A 78 6.65 9.23 -1.50
N LEU A 79 6.14 9.25 -2.73
CA LEU A 79 4.72 8.99 -3.01
C LEU A 79 4.25 7.62 -2.49
N VAL A 80 5.00 6.54 -2.74
CA VAL A 80 4.61 5.19 -2.28
C VAL A 80 4.71 5.06 -0.77
N GLY A 81 5.76 5.62 -0.14
CA GLY A 81 5.88 5.61 1.32
C GLY A 81 4.73 6.35 2.00
N ASN A 82 4.33 7.51 1.46
CA ASN A 82 3.19 8.27 1.96
C ASN A 82 1.87 7.52 1.72
N PHE A 83 1.72 6.91 0.55
CA PHE A 83 0.54 6.11 0.19
C PHE A 83 0.33 4.96 1.18
N LEU A 84 1.37 4.15 1.44
CA LEU A 84 1.29 3.02 2.37
C LEU A 84 0.86 3.48 3.78
N ARG A 85 1.36 4.63 4.24
CA ARG A 85 0.98 5.22 5.54
C ARG A 85 -0.46 5.71 5.57
N VAL A 86 -0.99 6.23 4.46
CA VAL A 86 -2.40 6.63 4.37
C VAL A 86 -3.28 5.40 4.38
N VAL A 87 -3.02 4.42 3.53
CA VAL A 87 -3.87 3.21 3.43
C VAL A 87 -3.85 2.42 4.74
N ALA A 88 -2.71 2.26 5.40
CA ALA A 88 -2.63 1.52 6.67
C ALA A 88 -3.37 2.20 7.85
N ARG A 89 -3.81 3.46 7.70
CA ARG A 89 -4.55 4.21 8.72
C ARG A 89 -6.07 4.24 8.48
N ASN A 90 -6.54 3.78 7.32
CA ASN A 90 -7.95 3.83 6.91
C ASN A 90 -8.56 2.43 6.89
#